data_AF-A0A6D2JW94-F1
#
_entry.id   AF-A0A6D2JW94-F1
#
_cell.length_a   1.000
_cell.length_b   1.000
_cell.length_c   1.000
_cell.angle_alpha   90.00
_cell.angle_beta   90.00
_cell.angle_gamma   90.00
#
_symmetry.space_group_name_H-M   'P 1'
#
loop_
_entity.id
_entity.type
_entity.pdbx_description
1 polymer ?
#
loop_
_entity_poly.entity_id
_entity_poly.type
_entity_poly.pdbx_seq_one_letter_code
_entity_poly.pdbx_strand_id
1 'polypeptide(L)'
;MNECKMEQFREIGEVLGSIRALMVFKDNIQINQRQCTLLLDLFTAAYDSISESMRSNLRFGEKTTKWKILEQPLRELLWVVREGEAYVKMSLEPKLGFWAKVILLQHNRDSTELHIHNLLSCLPTIIEAIELASEVSGWDEEEMNKKRLMHSNKYMKQWKDSQMFTWKFGREYLVTDDLCSRYESAWREDRWILTKQLQEKKRPGSSKHDRKMADFVLKNLNESPELFPSCILVSTKDYQVKKRLGNGNGSQYKEISWLGESFALRHFFGDIGALLPQGTPPSIRDLQVMMWLGALTLFLANFASSARLPIVEATADSVVFISSS
;
A
#
# COMPACT_ATOMS: atom_id res chain seq x y z
N MET A 1 -2.11 26.08 -22.66
CA MET A 1 -2.58 24.84 -23.33
C MET A 1 -3.55 24.21 -22.35
N ASN A 2 -4.86 24.32 -22.60
CA ASN A 2 -5.89 23.92 -21.63
C ASN A 2 -6.01 22.39 -21.65
N GLU A 3 -5.28 21.69 -20.78
CA GLU A 3 -5.54 20.28 -20.51
C GLU A 3 -7.01 20.11 -20.12
N CYS A 4 -7.71 19.24 -20.84
CA CYS A 4 -9.14 19.01 -20.61
C CYS A 4 -9.28 18.26 -19.29
N LYS A 5 -10.16 18.69 -18.38
CA LYS A 5 -10.31 18.05 -17.06
C LYS A 5 -10.81 16.61 -17.12
N MET A 6 -11.53 16.28 -18.21
CA MET A 6 -11.88 14.91 -18.60
C MET A 6 -10.66 14.04 -18.90
N GLU A 7 -9.51 14.64 -19.21
CA GLU A 7 -8.28 13.94 -19.54
C GLU A 7 -7.75 13.16 -18.34
N GLN A 8 -7.79 13.76 -17.14
CA GLN A 8 -7.36 13.07 -15.92
C GLN A 8 -8.23 11.84 -15.65
N PHE A 9 -9.56 11.96 -15.81
CA PHE A 9 -10.46 10.81 -15.62
C PHE A 9 -10.27 9.73 -16.68
N ARG A 10 -10.03 10.13 -17.95
CA ARG A 10 -9.68 9.23 -19.04
C ARG A 10 -8.37 8.49 -18.76
N GLU A 11 -7.33 9.20 -18.33
CA GLU A 11 -6.03 8.64 -17.97
C GLU A 11 -6.14 7.63 -16.82
N ILE A 12 -6.97 7.89 -15.80
CA ILE A 12 -7.24 6.91 -14.73
C ILE A 12 -7.80 5.61 -15.33
N GLY A 13 -8.76 5.72 -16.25
CA GLY A 13 -9.33 4.58 -16.96
C GLY A 13 -8.29 3.81 -17.80
N GLU A 14 -7.35 4.51 -18.42
CA GLU A 14 -6.25 3.89 -19.18
C GLU A 14 -5.28 3.13 -18.28
N VAL A 15 -4.86 3.72 -17.16
CA VAL A 15 -3.99 3.04 -16.18
C VAL A 15 -4.72 1.84 -15.58
N LEU A 16 -5.99 1.96 -15.23
CA LEU A 16 -6.80 0.83 -14.76
C LEU A 16 -6.91 -0.27 -15.83
N GLY A 17 -7.06 0.10 -17.10
CA GLY A 17 -7.02 -0.83 -18.23
C GLY A 17 -5.68 -1.57 -18.33
N SER A 18 -4.57 -0.87 -18.11
CA SER A 18 -3.23 -1.47 -18.05
C SER A 18 -3.11 -2.46 -16.89
N ILE A 19 -3.60 -2.13 -15.69
CA ILE A 19 -3.63 -3.05 -14.54
C ILE A 19 -4.43 -4.31 -14.89
N ARG A 20 -5.63 -4.16 -15.49
CA ARG A 20 -6.44 -5.31 -15.93
C ARG A 20 -5.68 -6.20 -16.91
N ALA A 21 -4.96 -5.61 -17.87
CA ALA A 21 -4.16 -6.35 -18.84
C ALA A 21 -3.02 -7.14 -18.17
N LEU A 22 -2.34 -6.56 -17.18
CA LEU A 22 -1.32 -7.25 -16.39
C LEU A 22 -1.92 -8.41 -15.60
N MET A 23 -3.08 -8.18 -14.97
CA MET A 23 -3.77 -9.16 -14.13
C MET A 23 -4.41 -10.32 -14.92
N VAL A 24 -4.40 -10.29 -16.26
CA VAL A 24 -4.72 -11.48 -17.07
C VAL A 24 -3.78 -12.64 -16.74
N PHE A 25 -2.52 -12.33 -16.42
CA PHE A 25 -1.50 -13.32 -16.03
C PHE A 25 -1.39 -13.49 -14.52
N LYS A 26 -2.47 -13.24 -13.76
CA LYS A 26 -2.46 -13.31 -12.28
C LYS A 26 -1.94 -14.64 -11.73
N ASP A 27 -2.10 -15.75 -12.45
CA ASP A 27 -1.64 -17.07 -11.99
C ASP A 27 -0.11 -17.22 -12.03
N ASN A 28 0.58 -16.31 -12.74
CA ASN A 28 2.04 -16.21 -12.72
C ASN A 28 2.56 -15.43 -11.49
N ILE A 29 1.68 -14.76 -10.74
CA ILE A 29 2.04 -14.04 -9.52
C ILE A 29 2.23 -15.06 -8.39
N GLN A 30 3.49 -15.30 -8.03
CA GLN A 30 3.84 -16.27 -6.98
C GLN A 30 3.59 -15.75 -5.57
N ILE A 31 3.65 -14.42 -5.37
CA ILE A 31 3.52 -13.73 -4.10
C ILE A 31 2.63 -12.51 -4.30
N ASN A 32 1.71 -12.25 -3.37
CA ASN A 32 0.77 -11.12 -3.39
C ASN A 32 -0.36 -11.22 -4.42
N GLN A 33 -0.71 -12.42 -4.90
CA GLN A 33 -1.78 -12.59 -5.88
C GLN A 33 -3.13 -12.08 -5.34
N ARG A 34 -3.46 -12.37 -4.06
CA ARG A 34 -4.70 -11.92 -3.43
C ARG A 34 -4.70 -10.42 -3.21
N GLN A 35 -3.58 -9.84 -2.77
CA GLN A 35 -3.39 -8.40 -2.63
C GLN A 35 -3.53 -7.66 -3.98
N CYS A 36 -2.88 -8.13 -5.05
CA CYS A 36 -3.02 -7.54 -6.39
C CYS A 36 -4.46 -7.66 -6.92
N THR A 37 -5.13 -8.77 -6.65
CA THR A 37 -6.55 -8.96 -7.02
C THR A 37 -7.44 -7.97 -6.27
N LEU A 38 -7.22 -7.80 -4.96
CA LEU A 38 -7.94 -6.83 -4.14
C LEU A 38 -7.73 -5.39 -4.65
N LEU A 39 -6.50 -5.00 -4.99
CA LEU A 39 -6.21 -3.67 -5.55
C LEU A 39 -6.98 -3.43 -6.86
N LEU A 40 -6.98 -4.42 -7.77
CA LEU A 40 -7.73 -4.30 -9.01
C LEU A 40 -9.23 -4.11 -8.75
N ASP A 41 -9.80 -4.90 -7.84
CA ASP A 41 -11.23 -4.83 -7.50
C ASP A 41 -11.58 -3.47 -6.87
N LEU A 42 -10.70 -2.93 -6.03
CA LEU A 42 -10.90 -1.62 -5.40
C LEU A 42 -10.76 -0.46 -6.38
N PHE A 43 -9.74 -0.47 -7.23
CA PHE A 43 -9.61 0.57 -8.26
C PHE A 43 -10.78 0.51 -9.26
N THR A 44 -11.27 -0.70 -9.56
CA THR A 44 -12.49 -0.87 -10.35
C THR A 44 -13.69 -0.25 -9.65
N ALA A 45 -13.95 -0.63 -8.39
CA ALA A 45 -15.10 -0.12 -7.64
C ALA A 45 -15.03 1.40 -7.43
N ALA A 46 -13.83 1.95 -7.17
CA ALA A 46 -13.59 3.39 -7.08
C ALA A 46 -13.95 4.09 -8.40
N TYR A 47 -13.43 3.59 -9.52
CA TYR A 47 -13.66 4.16 -10.84
C TYR A 47 -15.15 4.12 -11.21
N ASP A 48 -15.84 3.02 -10.92
CA ASP A 48 -17.26 2.86 -11.19
C ASP A 48 -18.11 3.80 -10.32
N SER A 49 -17.82 3.89 -9.02
CA SER A 49 -18.48 4.81 -8.07
C SER A 49 -18.31 6.28 -8.51
N ILE A 50 -17.09 6.68 -8.84
CA ILE A 50 -16.80 8.04 -9.34
C ILE A 50 -17.52 8.29 -10.67
N SER A 51 -17.48 7.32 -11.61
CA SER A 51 -18.17 7.43 -12.90
C SER A 51 -19.67 7.66 -12.73
N GLU A 52 -20.30 6.91 -11.82
CA GLU A 52 -21.72 7.01 -11.52
C GLU A 52 -22.06 8.35 -10.86
N SER A 53 -21.25 8.79 -9.90
CA SER A 53 -21.41 10.10 -9.25
C SER A 53 -21.26 11.25 -10.25
N MET A 54 -20.24 11.21 -11.11
CA MET A 54 -20.06 12.20 -12.17
C MET A 54 -21.24 12.23 -13.14
N ARG A 55 -21.74 11.06 -13.56
CA ARG A 55 -22.89 10.94 -14.48
C ARG A 55 -24.17 11.50 -13.87
N SER A 56 -24.40 11.26 -12.58
CA SER A 56 -25.62 11.66 -11.90
C SER A 56 -25.62 13.15 -11.51
N ASN A 57 -24.44 13.71 -11.23
CA ASN A 57 -24.33 15.05 -10.65
C ASN A 57 -23.90 16.14 -11.64
N LEU A 58 -23.15 15.78 -12.70
CA LEU A 58 -22.51 16.73 -13.61
C LEU A 58 -23.14 16.73 -15.02
N ARG A 59 -23.04 17.87 -15.71
CA ARG A 59 -23.44 18.02 -17.12
C ARG A 59 -22.22 18.02 -18.03
N PHE A 60 -22.14 17.09 -18.96
CA PHE A 60 -20.97 16.93 -19.84
C PHE A 60 -20.64 18.19 -20.68
N GLY A 61 -21.66 18.96 -21.07
CA GLY A 61 -21.48 20.21 -21.82
C GLY A 61 -20.69 21.29 -21.07
N GLU A 62 -20.56 21.17 -19.74
CA GLU A 62 -19.92 22.16 -18.87
C GLU A 62 -18.48 21.79 -18.49
N LYS A 63 -17.91 20.76 -19.14
CA LYS A 63 -16.60 20.17 -18.80
C LYS A 63 -15.43 21.16 -18.79
N THR A 64 -15.44 22.18 -19.64
CA THR A 64 -14.34 23.15 -19.74
C THR A 64 -14.45 24.26 -18.70
N THR A 65 -15.67 24.67 -18.35
CA THR A 65 -15.94 25.84 -17.53
C THR A 65 -16.08 25.50 -16.05
N LYS A 66 -16.96 24.55 -15.69
CA LYS A 66 -17.39 24.34 -14.29
C LYS A 66 -16.64 23.24 -13.55
N TRP A 67 -15.96 22.34 -14.27
CA TRP A 67 -15.34 21.16 -13.65
C TRP A 67 -13.96 21.44 -13.04
N LYS A 68 -13.55 22.72 -12.87
CA LYS A 68 -12.17 23.08 -12.49
C LYS A 68 -11.74 22.48 -11.16
N ILE A 69 -12.67 22.40 -10.21
CA ILE A 69 -12.42 21.85 -8.88
C ILE A 69 -12.08 20.35 -8.90
N LEU A 70 -12.40 19.62 -9.98
CA LEU A 70 -12.12 18.19 -10.12
C LEU A 70 -10.68 17.89 -10.56
N GLU A 71 -9.94 18.88 -11.07
CA GLU A 71 -8.64 18.63 -11.69
C GLU A 71 -7.62 18.05 -10.70
N GLN A 72 -7.47 18.69 -9.53
CA GLN A 72 -6.49 18.25 -8.53
C GLN A 72 -6.88 16.92 -7.88
N PRO A 73 -8.13 16.70 -7.41
CA PRO A 73 -8.52 15.40 -6.85
C PRO A 73 -8.37 14.24 -7.84
N LEU A 74 -8.71 14.43 -9.12
CA LEU A 74 -8.54 13.39 -10.13
C LEU A 74 -7.06 13.15 -10.46
N ARG A 75 -6.22 14.19 -10.44
CA ARG A 75 -4.77 14.02 -10.60
C ARG A 75 -4.19 13.19 -9.45
N GLU A 76 -4.60 13.43 -8.22
CA GLU A 76 -4.16 12.66 -7.05
C GLU A 76 -4.56 11.18 -7.17
N LEU A 77 -5.80 10.89 -7.56
CA LEU A 77 -6.23 9.51 -7.81
C LEU A 77 -5.44 8.85 -8.94
N LEU A 78 -5.13 9.58 -10.01
CA LEU A 78 -4.28 9.07 -11.08
C LEU A 78 -2.91 8.64 -10.56
N TRP A 79 -2.29 9.42 -9.67
CA TRP A 79 -1.04 9.04 -9.01
C TRP A 79 -1.21 7.76 -8.17
N VAL A 80 -2.26 7.67 -7.36
CA VAL A 80 -2.54 6.48 -6.53
C VAL A 80 -2.69 5.22 -7.40
N VAL A 81 -3.41 5.31 -8.51
CA VAL A 81 -3.62 4.18 -9.43
C VAL A 81 -2.34 3.82 -10.17
N ARG A 82 -1.48 4.79 -10.53
CA ARG A 82 -0.16 4.55 -11.13
C ARG A 82 0.78 3.83 -10.17
N GLU A 83 0.80 4.22 -8.89
CA GLU A 83 1.59 3.51 -7.87
C GLU A 83 1.08 2.08 -7.66
N GLY A 84 -0.24 1.89 -7.67
CA GLY A 84 -0.84 0.55 -7.65
C GLY A 84 -0.47 -0.30 -8.88
N GLU A 85 -0.40 0.30 -10.07
CA GLU A 85 0.09 -0.36 -11.28
C GLU A 85 1.55 -0.79 -11.14
N ALA A 86 2.41 0.07 -10.60
CA ALA A 86 3.81 -0.25 -10.34
C ALA A 86 3.96 -1.43 -9.38
N TYR A 87 3.15 -1.47 -8.31
CA TYR A 87 3.11 -2.59 -7.37
C TYR A 87 2.69 -3.91 -8.04
N VAL A 88 1.68 -3.88 -8.90
CA VAL A 88 1.25 -5.07 -9.67
C VAL A 88 2.37 -5.52 -10.62
N LYS A 89 3.03 -4.59 -11.32
CA LYS A 89 4.18 -4.89 -12.19
C LYS A 89 5.31 -5.57 -11.41
N MET A 90 5.69 -5.03 -10.25
CA MET A 90 6.72 -5.63 -9.38
C MET A 90 6.35 -7.04 -8.93
N SER A 91 5.08 -7.24 -8.54
CA SER A 91 4.59 -8.56 -8.09
C SER A 91 4.59 -9.59 -9.23
N LEU A 92 4.27 -9.15 -10.46
CA LEU A 92 4.26 -9.99 -11.67
C LEU A 92 5.66 -10.17 -12.30
N GLU A 93 6.61 -9.27 -12.05
CA GLU A 93 7.88 -9.22 -12.77
C GLU A 93 8.64 -10.56 -12.70
N PRO A 94 8.96 -11.19 -13.85
CA PRO A 94 9.61 -12.50 -13.87
C PRO A 94 11.13 -12.42 -13.69
N LYS A 95 11.71 -11.21 -13.72
CA LYS A 95 13.17 -11.02 -13.62
C LYS A 95 13.71 -11.46 -12.27
N LEU A 96 12.97 -11.19 -11.20
CA LEU A 96 13.32 -11.65 -9.86
C LEU A 96 13.03 -13.15 -9.73
N GLY A 97 14.05 -13.92 -9.38
CA GLY A 97 13.88 -15.32 -9.00
C GLY A 97 12.96 -15.46 -7.78
N PHE A 98 12.29 -16.61 -7.65
CA PHE A 98 11.34 -16.90 -6.56
C PHE A 98 11.89 -16.50 -5.18
N TRP A 99 13.12 -16.92 -4.84
CA TRP A 99 13.70 -16.63 -3.53
C TRP A 99 13.97 -15.15 -3.29
N ALA A 100 14.44 -14.41 -4.30
CA ALA A 100 14.63 -12.96 -4.18
C ALA A 100 13.30 -12.26 -3.88
N LYS A 101 12.25 -12.66 -4.63
CA LYS A 101 10.90 -12.13 -4.46
C LYS A 101 10.33 -12.45 -3.07
N VAL A 102 10.57 -13.65 -2.55
CA VAL A 102 10.16 -14.03 -1.18
C VAL A 102 10.83 -13.15 -0.14
N ILE A 103 12.15 -12.97 -0.20
CA ILE A 103 12.87 -12.14 0.78
C ILE A 103 12.37 -10.69 0.77
N LEU A 104 12.06 -10.15 -0.43
CA LEU A 104 11.57 -8.79 -0.60
C LEU A 104 10.11 -8.63 -0.12
N LEU A 105 9.23 -9.59 -0.42
CA LEU A 105 7.78 -9.41 -0.33
C LEU A 105 7.10 -10.17 0.81
N GLN A 106 7.78 -11.08 1.52
CA GLN A 106 7.16 -11.97 2.52
C GLN A 106 6.41 -11.25 3.66
N HIS A 107 6.84 -10.04 4.02
CA HIS A 107 6.20 -9.22 5.07
C HIS A 107 5.55 -7.96 4.47
N ASN A 108 5.48 -7.86 3.15
CA ASN A 108 4.94 -6.68 2.48
C ASN A 108 3.46 -6.51 2.81
N ARG A 109 3.12 -5.31 3.28
CA ARG A 109 1.76 -4.86 3.56
C ARG A 109 1.41 -3.61 2.78
N ASP A 110 2.21 -3.24 1.78
CA ASP A 110 2.09 -1.98 1.04
C ASP A 110 0.74 -1.91 0.31
N SER A 111 0.18 -3.06 -0.11
CA SER A 111 -1.18 -3.10 -0.65
C SER A 111 -2.17 -2.46 0.31
N THR A 112 -2.17 -2.82 1.60
CA THR A 112 -3.11 -2.31 2.60
C THR A 112 -2.67 -0.99 3.21
N GLU A 113 -1.38 -0.87 3.59
CA GLU A 113 -0.86 0.24 4.37
C GLU A 113 -0.55 1.47 3.51
N LEU A 114 -0.27 1.29 2.22
CA LEU A 114 0.04 2.38 1.30
C LEU A 114 -1.07 2.57 0.24
N HIS A 115 -1.30 1.57 -0.61
CA HIS A 115 -2.14 1.75 -1.79
C HIS A 115 -3.63 1.88 -1.46
N ILE A 116 -4.17 0.99 -0.62
CA ILE A 116 -5.57 1.05 -0.17
C ILE A 116 -5.78 2.29 0.70
N HIS A 117 -4.86 2.59 1.62
CA HIS A 117 -4.92 3.80 2.44
C HIS A 117 -5.02 5.08 1.58
N ASN A 118 -4.14 5.22 0.59
CA ASN A 118 -4.12 6.40 -0.28
C ASN A 118 -5.39 6.49 -1.14
N LEU A 119 -5.91 5.35 -1.62
CA LEU A 119 -7.18 5.31 -2.35
C LEU A 119 -8.35 5.78 -1.46
N LEU A 120 -8.49 5.19 -0.28
CA LEU A 120 -9.59 5.50 0.64
C LEU A 120 -9.52 6.93 1.19
N SER A 121 -8.33 7.51 1.26
CA SER A 121 -8.12 8.91 1.66
C SER A 121 -8.37 9.89 0.51
N CYS A 122 -8.15 9.49 -0.74
CA CYS A 122 -8.40 10.32 -1.92
C CYS A 122 -9.89 10.35 -2.33
N LEU A 123 -10.61 9.25 -2.15
CA LEU A 123 -12.02 9.12 -2.54
C LEU A 123 -12.94 10.22 -1.95
N PRO A 124 -12.88 10.55 -0.65
CA PRO A 124 -13.69 11.62 -0.08
C PRO A 124 -13.50 12.97 -0.75
N THR A 125 -12.25 13.33 -1.04
CA THR A 125 -11.91 14.60 -1.70
C THR A 125 -12.50 14.68 -3.11
N ILE A 126 -12.54 13.56 -3.84
CA ILE A 126 -13.14 13.50 -5.17
C ILE A 126 -14.67 13.63 -5.08
N ILE A 127 -15.30 12.88 -4.18
CA ILE A 127 -16.76 12.91 -3.99
C ILE A 127 -17.21 14.33 -3.64
N GLU A 128 -16.55 14.96 -2.65
CA GLU A 128 -16.84 16.34 -2.26
C GLU A 128 -16.64 17.32 -3.43
N ALA A 129 -15.56 17.17 -4.21
CA ALA A 129 -15.33 18.02 -5.37
C ALA A 129 -16.40 17.85 -6.46
N ILE A 130 -16.95 16.64 -6.65
CA ILE A 130 -18.09 16.37 -7.54
C ILE A 130 -19.34 17.07 -7.02
N GLU A 131 -19.63 16.96 -5.72
CA GLU A 131 -20.76 17.62 -5.08
C GLU A 131 -20.70 19.13 -5.26
N LEU A 132 -19.56 19.75 -4.95
CA LEU A 132 -19.34 21.19 -5.13
C LEU A 132 -19.46 21.62 -6.60
N ALA A 133 -18.91 20.85 -7.54
CA ALA A 133 -19.08 21.11 -8.96
C ALA A 133 -20.55 20.98 -9.40
N SER A 134 -21.31 20.11 -8.76
CA SER A 134 -22.71 19.87 -9.08
C SER A 134 -23.64 20.98 -8.58
N GLU A 135 -23.30 21.66 -7.48
CA GLU A 135 -24.07 22.80 -6.93
C GLU A 135 -24.06 24.01 -7.84
N VAL A 136 -23.05 24.13 -8.71
CA VAL A 136 -22.92 25.22 -9.70
C VAL A 136 -23.26 24.74 -11.12
N SER A 137 -23.65 23.48 -11.28
CA SER A 137 -23.98 22.85 -12.56
C SER A 137 -25.37 23.26 -13.05
N GLY A 138 -25.51 23.60 -14.33
CA GLY A 138 -26.75 24.12 -14.91
C GLY A 138 -26.96 25.64 -14.75
N TRP A 139 -28.15 26.10 -15.13
CA TRP A 139 -28.55 27.52 -15.11
C TRP A 139 -29.80 27.76 -14.27
N ASP A 140 -30.37 26.70 -13.69
CA ASP A 140 -31.59 26.74 -12.90
C ASP A 140 -31.23 26.86 -11.42
N GLU A 141 -31.51 28.04 -10.85
CA GLU A 141 -31.26 28.34 -9.45
C GLU A 141 -32.05 27.44 -8.50
N GLU A 142 -33.22 26.94 -8.90
CA GLU A 142 -34.01 26.04 -8.07
C GLU A 142 -33.29 24.69 -7.92
N GLU A 143 -32.79 24.13 -9.03
CA GLU A 143 -32.00 22.90 -9.04
C GLU A 143 -30.68 23.05 -8.27
N MET A 144 -29.99 24.20 -8.43
CA MET A 144 -28.78 24.50 -7.68
C MET A 144 -29.05 24.54 -6.16
N ASN A 145 -30.15 25.17 -5.74
CA ASN A 145 -30.53 25.23 -4.33
C ASN A 145 -30.96 23.86 -3.78
N LYS A 146 -31.65 23.02 -4.57
CA LYS A 146 -31.98 21.64 -4.17
C LYS A 146 -30.72 20.81 -3.92
N LYS A 147 -29.70 20.92 -4.79
CA LYS A 147 -28.42 20.21 -4.61
C LYS A 147 -27.67 20.68 -3.36
N ARG A 148 -27.57 22.00 -3.14
CA ARG A 148 -26.97 22.56 -1.90
C ARG A 148 -27.66 22.03 -0.64
N LEU A 149 -29.00 21.97 -0.66
CA LEU A 149 -29.77 21.43 0.47
C LEU A 149 -29.50 19.93 0.67
N MET A 150 -29.44 19.16 -0.42
CA MET A 150 -29.12 17.74 -0.39
C MET A 150 -27.74 17.47 0.24
N HIS A 151 -26.69 18.18 -0.20
CA HIS A 151 -25.35 18.01 0.39
C HIS A 151 -25.29 18.51 1.83
N SER A 152 -25.94 19.63 2.15
CA SER A 152 -26.04 20.11 3.53
C SER A 152 -26.65 19.05 4.47
N ASN A 153 -27.65 18.32 3.99
CA ASN A 153 -28.26 17.20 4.73
C ASN A 153 -27.32 15.99 4.86
N LYS A 154 -26.46 15.73 3.86
CA LYS A 154 -25.44 14.65 3.89
C LYS A 154 -24.46 14.85 5.05
N TYR A 155 -24.08 16.10 5.35
CA TYR A 155 -23.07 16.43 6.37
C TYR A 155 -23.64 16.84 7.74
N MET A 156 -24.93 16.59 8.00
CA MET A 156 -25.53 16.87 9.31
C MET A 156 -24.92 16.05 10.44
N LYS A 157 -24.85 16.63 11.65
CA LYS A 157 -24.27 16.01 12.86
C LYS A 157 -24.90 14.66 13.23
N GLN A 158 -26.12 14.38 12.80
CA GLN A 158 -26.81 13.11 13.03
C GLN A 158 -26.11 11.91 12.38
N TRP A 159 -25.25 12.14 11.38
CA TRP A 159 -24.51 11.09 10.68
C TRP A 159 -23.12 10.81 11.27
N LYS A 160 -22.83 11.27 12.49
CA LYS A 160 -21.52 11.09 13.17
C LYS A 160 -21.30 9.71 13.80
N ASP A 161 -22.02 8.71 13.34
CA ASP A 161 -21.88 7.32 13.77
C ASP A 161 -21.33 6.44 12.63
N SER A 162 -20.39 5.56 12.96
CA SER A 162 -19.72 4.71 11.97
C SER A 162 -20.66 3.72 11.27
N GLN A 163 -21.66 3.17 11.98
CA GLN A 163 -22.65 2.28 11.37
C GLN A 163 -23.63 3.06 10.50
N MET A 164 -24.09 4.22 10.94
CA MET A 164 -24.94 5.07 10.12
C MET A 164 -24.23 5.53 8.84
N PHE A 165 -22.96 5.89 8.92
CA PHE A 165 -22.15 6.25 7.75
C PHE A 165 -22.05 5.08 6.77
N THR A 166 -21.69 3.89 7.24
CA THR A 166 -21.54 2.71 6.38
C THR A 166 -22.86 2.29 5.73
N TRP A 167 -23.98 2.34 6.45
CA TRP A 167 -25.30 2.03 5.87
C TRP A 167 -25.73 3.01 4.78
N LYS A 168 -25.47 4.31 4.96
CA LYS A 168 -25.88 5.36 4.02
C LYS A 168 -24.91 5.55 2.87
N PHE A 169 -23.61 5.54 3.16
CA PHE A 169 -22.56 6.01 2.25
C PHE A 169 -21.50 4.93 1.99
N GLY A 170 -21.55 3.77 2.65
CA GLY A 170 -20.50 2.75 2.55
C GLY A 170 -20.15 2.33 1.13
N ARG A 171 -21.14 2.21 0.24
CA ARG A 171 -20.88 1.92 -1.19
C ARG A 171 -20.12 3.04 -1.90
N GLU A 172 -20.46 4.29 -1.64
CA GLU A 172 -19.85 5.47 -2.28
C GLU A 172 -18.36 5.57 -1.92
N TYR A 173 -18.02 5.25 -0.67
CA TYR A 173 -16.67 5.37 -0.11
C TYR A 173 -15.90 4.03 0.00
N LEU A 174 -16.38 2.96 -0.63
CA LEU A 174 -15.76 1.62 -0.58
C LEU A 174 -15.60 1.03 0.83
N VAL A 175 -16.51 1.37 1.74
CA VAL A 175 -16.58 0.84 3.11
C VAL A 175 -17.83 -0.05 3.22
N THR A 176 -17.73 -1.25 2.65
CA THR A 176 -18.77 -2.28 2.73
C THR A 176 -18.24 -3.48 3.50
N ASP A 177 -19.12 -4.28 4.11
CA ASP A 177 -18.71 -5.46 4.89
C ASP A 177 -17.84 -6.42 4.07
N ASP A 178 -18.15 -6.62 2.79
CA ASP A 178 -17.33 -7.42 1.86
C ASP A 178 -15.92 -6.85 1.74
N LEU A 179 -15.78 -5.58 1.36
CA LEU A 179 -14.47 -4.95 1.16
C LEU A 179 -13.65 -4.88 2.45
N CYS A 180 -14.28 -4.50 3.57
CA CYS A 180 -13.63 -4.44 4.88
C CYS A 180 -13.08 -5.82 5.28
N SER A 181 -13.84 -6.90 5.07
CA SER A 181 -13.36 -8.26 5.36
C SER A 181 -12.15 -8.64 4.49
N ARG A 182 -12.14 -8.20 3.24
CA ARG A 182 -11.08 -8.49 2.27
C ARG A 182 -9.80 -7.69 2.52
N TYR A 183 -9.90 -6.47 3.06
CA TYR A 183 -8.73 -5.69 3.49
C TYR A 183 -7.85 -6.47 4.46
N GLU A 184 -8.46 -7.21 5.38
CA GLU A 184 -7.73 -8.05 6.34
C GLU A 184 -7.41 -9.45 5.82
N SER A 185 -8.30 -10.05 5.01
CA SER A 185 -8.15 -11.45 4.60
C SER A 185 -7.11 -11.61 3.49
N ALA A 186 -6.99 -10.67 2.55
CA ALA A 186 -6.12 -10.81 1.38
C ALA A 186 -4.64 -11.05 1.75
N TRP A 187 -4.11 -10.27 2.69
CA TRP A 187 -2.74 -10.45 3.18
C TRP A 187 -2.55 -11.80 3.91
N ARG A 188 -3.52 -12.21 4.73
CA ARG A 188 -3.48 -13.49 5.45
C ARG A 188 -3.53 -14.68 4.48
N GLU A 189 -4.35 -14.59 3.44
CA GLU A 189 -4.46 -15.61 2.40
C GLU A 189 -3.16 -15.74 1.61
N ASP A 190 -2.55 -14.65 1.17
CA ASP A 190 -1.25 -14.68 0.48
C ASP A 190 -0.16 -15.27 1.38
N ARG A 191 -0.10 -14.88 2.66
CA ARG A 191 0.86 -15.45 3.63
C ARG A 191 0.66 -16.95 3.81
N TRP A 192 -0.59 -17.43 3.84
CA TRP A 192 -0.90 -18.85 3.94
C TRP A 192 -0.52 -19.61 2.66
N ILE A 193 -0.81 -19.06 1.48
CA ILE A 193 -0.40 -19.64 0.18
C ILE A 193 1.12 -19.76 0.12
N LEU A 194 1.85 -18.70 0.46
CA LEU A 194 3.30 -18.69 0.50
C LEU A 194 3.85 -19.76 1.46
N THR A 195 3.26 -19.86 2.67
CA THR A 195 3.64 -20.88 3.66
C THR A 195 3.51 -22.29 3.08
N LYS A 196 2.43 -22.58 2.36
CA LYS A 196 2.24 -23.89 1.69
C LYS A 196 3.29 -24.15 0.62
N GLN A 197 3.57 -23.17 -0.25
CA GLN A 197 4.60 -23.31 -1.28
C GLN A 197 5.99 -23.56 -0.67
N LEU A 198 6.31 -22.89 0.43
CA LEU A 198 7.57 -23.11 1.15
C LEU A 198 7.64 -24.52 1.79
N GLN A 199 6.54 -25.00 2.36
CA GLN A 199 6.47 -26.37 2.89
C GLN A 199 6.69 -27.42 1.80
N GLU A 200 6.16 -27.21 0.59
CA GLU A 200 6.42 -28.08 -0.56
C GLU A 200 7.90 -28.05 -0.97
N LYS A 201 8.51 -26.87 -1.03
CA LYS A 201 9.95 -26.69 -1.31
C LYS A 201 10.86 -27.20 -0.20
N LYS A 202 10.35 -27.51 1.00
CA LYS A 202 11.09 -28.14 2.10
C LYS A 202 11.16 -29.67 1.99
N ARG A 203 10.30 -30.30 1.17
CA ARG A 203 10.23 -31.77 1.03
C ARG A 203 11.51 -32.37 0.45
N PRO A 204 11.83 -33.65 0.73
CA PRO A 204 13.09 -34.28 0.32
C PRO A 204 13.35 -34.43 -1.19
N GLY A 205 12.42 -34.02 -2.06
CA GLY A 205 12.60 -33.96 -3.52
C GLY A 205 13.24 -32.68 -4.07
N SER A 206 13.50 -31.68 -3.22
CA SER A 206 14.08 -30.39 -3.60
C SER A 206 15.59 -30.31 -3.33
N SER A 207 16.26 -29.31 -3.93
CA SER A 207 17.69 -29.12 -3.74
C SER A 207 18.03 -28.86 -2.26
N LYS A 208 19.25 -29.23 -1.84
CA LYS A 208 19.70 -28.97 -0.46
C LYS A 208 19.67 -27.47 -0.11
N HIS A 209 19.88 -26.61 -1.10
CA HIS A 209 19.80 -25.16 -0.93
C HIS A 209 18.34 -24.71 -0.76
N ASP A 210 17.43 -25.16 -1.62
CA ASP A 210 16.00 -24.82 -1.51
C ASP A 210 15.40 -25.25 -0.16
N ARG A 211 15.78 -26.43 0.35
CA ARG A 211 15.32 -26.89 1.67
C ARG A 211 15.79 -25.98 2.79
N LYS A 212 17.05 -25.53 2.74
CA LYS A 212 17.60 -24.60 3.74
C LYS A 212 16.95 -23.23 3.65
N MET A 213 16.74 -22.72 2.44
CA MET A 213 16.03 -21.45 2.20
C MET A 213 14.59 -21.53 2.68
N ALA A 214 13.86 -22.61 2.36
CA ALA A 214 12.50 -22.82 2.83
C ALA A 214 12.41 -22.86 4.36
N ASP A 215 13.32 -23.58 5.02
CA ASP A 215 13.34 -23.65 6.49
C ASP A 215 13.66 -22.29 7.13
N PHE A 216 14.59 -21.53 6.54
CA PHE A 216 14.92 -20.17 6.97
C PHE A 216 13.71 -19.23 6.87
N VAL A 217 13.08 -19.17 5.70
CA VAL A 217 11.93 -18.28 5.45
C VAL A 217 10.75 -18.68 6.35
N LEU A 218 10.45 -19.98 6.49
CA LEU A 218 9.34 -20.45 7.34
C LEU A 218 9.54 -20.06 8.81
N LYS A 219 10.77 -20.12 9.32
CA LYS A 219 11.07 -19.68 10.70
C LYS A 219 10.94 -18.16 10.84
N ASN A 220 11.44 -17.41 9.86
CA ASN A 220 11.32 -15.94 9.84
C ASN A 220 9.84 -15.49 9.78
N LEU A 221 9.02 -16.15 8.95
CA LEU A 221 7.58 -15.90 8.85
C LEU A 221 6.82 -16.15 10.14
N ASN A 222 7.35 -16.91 11.10
CA ASN A 222 6.68 -17.13 12.39
C ASN A 222 6.96 -16.00 13.40
N GLU A 223 7.59 -14.89 12.96
CA GLU A 223 7.90 -13.71 13.78
C GLU A 223 8.69 -14.08 15.07
N SER A 224 9.46 -15.18 15.02
CA SER A 224 10.38 -15.51 16.11
C SER A 224 11.58 -14.55 16.03
N PRO A 225 12.03 -13.97 17.16
CA PRO A 225 13.20 -13.08 17.22
C PRO A 225 14.52 -13.86 17.08
N GLU A 226 14.53 -14.88 16.22
CA GLU A 226 15.69 -15.75 16.01
C GLU A 226 16.60 -15.19 14.92
N LEU A 227 17.88 -15.06 15.26
CA LEU A 227 18.93 -14.78 14.30
C LEU A 227 19.37 -16.09 13.63
N PHE A 228 19.57 -16.02 12.32
CA PHE A 228 19.96 -17.18 11.52
C PHE A 228 21.45 -17.17 11.19
N PRO A 229 22.07 -18.35 10.99
CA PRO A 229 23.45 -18.44 10.57
C PRO A 229 23.70 -17.70 9.24
N SER A 230 24.72 -16.83 9.21
CA SER A 230 25.11 -16.05 8.03
C SER A 230 25.59 -16.92 6.85
N CYS A 231 25.84 -18.20 7.07
CA CYS A 231 26.20 -19.15 6.03
C CYS A 231 25.11 -19.29 4.96
N ILE A 232 23.86 -18.88 5.23
CA ILE A 232 22.80 -18.85 4.21
C ILE A 232 23.15 -17.90 3.05
N LEU A 233 23.75 -16.74 3.36
CA LEU A 233 24.19 -15.75 2.37
C LEU A 233 25.36 -16.30 1.53
N VAL A 234 26.37 -16.84 2.21
CA VAL A 234 27.61 -17.33 1.56
C VAL A 234 27.40 -18.64 0.80
N SER A 235 26.35 -19.40 1.12
CA SER A 235 26.04 -20.67 0.44
C SER A 235 25.50 -20.51 -0.99
N THR A 236 25.14 -19.28 -1.37
CA THR A 236 24.63 -18.89 -2.68
C THR A 236 25.78 -18.49 -3.60
N LYS A 237 25.78 -18.98 -4.83
CA LYS A 237 26.89 -18.79 -5.79
C LYS A 237 27.10 -17.33 -6.21
N ASP A 238 26.06 -16.52 -6.11
CA ASP A 238 25.96 -15.15 -6.57
C ASP A 238 26.15 -14.12 -5.45
N TYR A 239 26.45 -14.57 -4.23
CA TYR A 239 26.70 -13.65 -3.12
C TYR A 239 28.01 -12.88 -3.33
N GLN A 240 27.89 -11.56 -3.48
CA GLN A 240 29.03 -10.65 -3.62
C GLN A 240 28.84 -9.40 -2.78
N VAL A 241 29.89 -8.96 -2.09
CA VAL A 241 29.91 -7.67 -1.41
C VAL A 241 30.54 -6.65 -2.36
N LYS A 242 29.80 -5.61 -2.74
CA LYS A 242 30.23 -4.63 -3.76
C LYS A 242 31.03 -3.49 -3.14
N LYS A 243 30.36 -2.45 -2.64
CA LYS A 243 30.96 -1.22 -2.10
C LYS A 243 30.25 -0.77 -0.83
N ARG A 244 30.90 0.08 -0.04
CA ARG A 244 30.23 0.77 1.08
C ARG A 244 29.31 1.85 0.52
N LEU A 245 28.12 2.00 1.11
CA LEU A 245 27.14 2.99 0.72
C LEU A 245 27.36 4.28 1.52
N GLY A 246 27.58 5.42 0.86
CA GLY A 246 27.80 6.72 1.51
C GLY A 246 29.25 7.21 1.51
N ASN A 247 29.44 8.52 1.60
CA ASN A 247 30.75 9.18 1.54
C ASN A 247 31.39 9.21 2.94
N GLY A 248 32.33 8.29 3.23
CA GLY A 248 33.22 8.39 4.40
C GLY A 248 33.58 7.06 5.07
N ASN A 249 34.70 7.05 5.81
CA ASN A 249 35.25 5.90 6.54
C ASN A 249 34.37 5.35 7.69
N GLY A 250 33.20 5.93 7.93
CA GLY A 250 32.25 5.56 8.99
C GLY A 250 30.96 4.87 8.52
N SER A 251 30.76 4.63 7.21
CA SER A 251 29.52 3.99 6.76
C SER A 251 29.43 2.53 7.23
N GLN A 252 28.34 2.23 7.94
CA GLN A 252 27.96 0.90 8.44
C GLN A 252 27.20 0.05 7.41
N TYR A 253 26.93 0.61 6.22
CA TYR A 253 26.14 -0.03 5.18
C TYR A 253 27.02 -0.44 3.99
N LYS A 254 26.80 -1.67 3.52
CA LYS A 254 27.43 -2.22 2.33
C LYS A 254 26.34 -2.60 1.33
N GLU A 255 26.60 -2.39 0.06
CA GLU A 255 25.79 -3.00 -1.00
C GLU A 255 26.23 -4.46 -1.15
N ILE A 256 25.29 -5.38 -1.00
CA ILE A 256 25.48 -6.79 -1.33
C ILE A 256 24.65 -7.17 -2.54
N SER A 257 25.17 -8.04 -3.39
CA SER A 257 24.43 -8.75 -4.41
C SER A 257 24.08 -10.12 -3.84
N TRP A 258 22.81 -10.47 -3.78
CA TRP A 258 22.34 -11.79 -3.31
C TRP A 258 21.03 -12.14 -4.02
N LEU A 259 20.87 -13.39 -4.45
CA LEU A 259 19.70 -13.86 -5.21
C LEU A 259 19.45 -13.07 -6.51
N GLY A 260 20.51 -12.58 -7.14
CA GLY A 260 20.46 -11.73 -8.34
C GLY A 260 20.10 -10.27 -8.09
N GLU A 261 19.84 -9.87 -6.84
CA GLU A 261 19.39 -8.52 -6.47
C GLU A 261 20.39 -7.80 -5.56
N SER A 262 20.34 -6.46 -5.58
CA SER A 262 21.13 -5.61 -4.69
C SER A 262 20.37 -5.33 -3.40
N PHE A 263 21.00 -5.58 -2.25
CA PHE A 263 20.49 -5.25 -0.92
C PHE A 263 21.46 -4.35 -0.15
N ALA A 264 20.91 -3.50 0.72
CA ALA A 264 21.68 -2.79 1.73
C ALA A 264 21.90 -3.71 2.95
N LEU A 265 23.16 -4.00 3.24
CA LEU A 265 23.59 -4.80 4.38
C LEU A 265 24.19 -3.89 5.44
N ARG A 266 23.56 -3.84 6.62
CA ARG A 266 24.21 -3.32 7.82
C ARG A 266 24.90 -4.46 8.55
N HIS A 267 26.13 -4.28 9.02
CA HIS A 267 26.76 -5.21 9.97
C HIS A 267 27.60 -4.42 10.99
N PHE A 268 27.57 -4.83 12.26
CA PHE A 268 28.29 -4.21 13.40
C PHE A 268 29.45 -5.16 13.90
N PHE A 269 30.06 -5.16 15.12
CA PHE A 269 30.89 -6.31 15.70
C PHE A 269 30.87 -6.64 17.21
N GLY A 270 30.22 -7.73 17.70
CA GLY A 270 30.38 -8.26 19.10
C GLY A 270 29.15 -8.93 19.79
N ASP A 271 28.85 -8.70 21.10
CA ASP A 271 27.99 -9.62 21.91
C ASP A 271 26.48 -9.53 21.63
N ILE A 272 26.03 -10.40 20.72
CA ILE A 272 24.63 -10.56 20.32
C ILE A 272 23.72 -11.00 21.48
N GLY A 273 24.24 -11.76 22.45
CA GLY A 273 23.46 -12.28 23.58
C GLY A 273 23.02 -11.18 24.56
N ALA A 274 23.81 -10.12 24.67
CA ALA A 274 23.49 -8.92 25.45
C ALA A 274 22.59 -7.92 24.70
N LEU A 275 22.53 -8.01 23.36
CA LEU A 275 21.78 -7.11 22.48
C LEU A 275 20.38 -7.61 22.10
N LEU A 276 20.07 -8.89 22.36
CA LEU A 276 18.71 -9.43 22.29
C LEU A 276 18.02 -9.11 23.63
N PRO A 277 17.21 -8.03 23.74
CA PRO A 277 16.50 -7.77 24.98
C PRO A 277 15.60 -8.96 25.32
N GLN A 278 15.58 -9.36 26.59
CA GLN A 278 14.53 -10.23 27.09
C GLN A 278 13.18 -9.51 26.90
N GLY A 279 12.49 -9.84 25.82
CA GLY A 279 11.13 -9.42 25.53
C GLY A 279 10.93 -7.93 25.27
N THR A 280 11.18 -7.46 24.05
CA THR A 280 10.29 -6.51 23.34
C THR A 280 10.85 -6.19 21.94
N PRO A 281 10.06 -6.30 20.86
CA PRO A 281 10.26 -5.45 19.70
C PRO A 281 9.63 -4.07 19.98
N PRO A 282 10.21 -2.95 19.53
CA PRO A 282 9.41 -1.75 19.30
C PRO A 282 8.34 -2.14 18.27
N SER A 283 7.11 -2.25 18.74
CA SER A 283 6.02 -2.65 17.88
C SER A 283 5.75 -1.51 16.89
N ILE A 284 5.84 -1.81 15.61
CA ILE A 284 5.16 -1.04 14.55
C ILE A 284 3.63 -1.19 14.69
N ARG A 285 3.14 -1.97 15.68
CA ARG A 285 1.72 -2.17 15.97
C ARG A 285 1.09 -1.02 16.75
N ASP A 286 1.85 -0.15 17.41
CA ASP A 286 1.31 1.02 18.12
C ASP A 286 0.85 2.15 17.16
N LEU A 287 1.20 2.06 15.87
CA LEU A 287 0.69 2.97 14.83
C LEU A 287 -0.65 2.52 14.23
N GLN A 288 -0.98 1.22 14.30
CA GLN A 288 -2.09 0.65 13.52
C GLN A 288 -3.46 0.86 14.18
N VAL A 289 -3.52 1.04 15.51
CA VAL A 289 -4.78 1.41 16.21
C VAL A 289 -4.96 2.93 16.28
N MET A 290 -3.87 3.71 16.22
CA MET A 290 -3.96 5.18 16.19
C MET A 290 -4.28 5.76 14.81
N MET A 291 -4.00 5.07 13.70
CA MET A 291 -4.28 5.59 12.35
C MET A 291 -5.75 5.50 11.93
N TRP A 292 -6.50 4.47 12.35
CA TRP A 292 -7.93 4.35 12.03
C TRP A 292 -8.79 5.37 12.80
N LEU A 293 -8.39 5.74 14.02
CA LEU A 293 -8.95 6.89 14.74
C LEU A 293 -8.37 8.22 14.23
N GLY A 294 -7.11 8.22 13.78
CA GLY A 294 -6.39 9.39 13.27
C GLY A 294 -6.98 9.99 12.00
N ALA A 295 -7.43 9.18 11.03
CA ALA A 295 -8.08 9.68 9.82
C ALA A 295 -9.45 10.33 10.12
N LEU A 296 -10.18 9.83 11.12
CA LEU A 296 -11.43 10.44 11.60
C LEU A 296 -11.17 11.70 12.45
N THR A 297 -10.02 11.74 13.14
CA THR A 297 -9.62 12.86 14.02
C THR A 297 -8.93 13.98 13.25
N LEU A 298 -8.18 13.71 12.17
CA LEU A 298 -7.57 14.72 11.28
C LEU A 298 -8.61 15.53 10.50
N PHE A 299 -9.79 14.96 10.24
CA PHE A 299 -10.92 15.71 9.72
C PHE A 299 -11.58 16.63 10.78
N LEU A 300 -11.34 16.38 12.07
CA LEU A 300 -11.83 17.18 13.19
C LEU A 300 -10.77 18.11 13.83
N ALA A 301 -9.47 17.88 13.56
CA ALA A 301 -8.35 18.48 14.29
C ALA A 301 -7.52 19.48 13.46
N ASN A 302 -8.15 20.21 12.53
CA ASN A 302 -7.59 21.46 12.00
C ASN A 302 -7.62 22.61 13.05
N PHE A 303 -7.23 22.30 14.29
CA PHE A 303 -7.06 23.22 15.41
C PHE A 303 -5.94 22.69 16.34
N ALA A 304 -4.85 23.47 16.44
CA ALA A 304 -3.80 23.48 17.48
C ALA A 304 -2.50 22.64 17.32
N SER A 305 -1.44 23.34 16.88
CA SER A 305 -0.09 23.54 17.50
C SER A 305 0.76 22.39 18.10
N SER A 306 1.95 22.21 17.50
CA SER A 306 3.34 22.17 18.05
C SER A 306 3.75 21.25 19.22
N ALA A 307 4.77 20.39 19.02
CA ALA A 307 6.01 20.30 19.82
C ALA A 307 7.02 19.24 19.30
N ARG A 308 8.31 19.43 19.62
CA ARG A 308 9.52 18.71 19.15
C ARG A 308 10.10 17.69 20.19
N LEU A 309 10.74 16.62 19.67
CA LEU A 309 12.01 15.91 20.07
C LEU A 309 12.12 15.27 21.49
N PRO A 310 12.89 14.15 21.73
CA PRO A 310 14.34 14.05 21.46
C PRO A 310 14.95 12.67 21.03
N ILE A 311 16.26 12.73 20.79
CA ILE A 311 17.27 11.76 20.31
C ILE A 311 17.87 10.95 21.48
N VAL A 312 18.29 9.68 21.27
CA VAL A 312 19.30 8.98 22.11
C VAL A 312 20.20 8.06 21.25
N GLU A 313 21.52 8.11 21.53
CA GLU A 313 22.66 7.39 20.90
C GLU A 313 23.11 6.12 21.66
N ALA A 314 24.04 5.36 21.02
CA ALA A 314 25.06 4.39 21.51
C ALA A 314 24.90 2.94 20.95
N THR A 315 25.72 2.48 19.97
CA THR A 315 27.02 1.72 20.02
C THR A 315 26.94 0.37 20.74
N ALA A 316 27.46 -0.78 20.30
CA ALA A 316 28.16 -1.36 19.13
C ALA A 316 27.80 -2.89 19.19
N ASP A 317 27.63 -3.67 18.10
CA ASP A 317 28.27 -5.00 17.83
C ASP A 317 27.46 -6.06 16.94
N SER A 318 27.99 -6.74 15.90
CA SER A 318 27.37 -7.16 14.59
C SER A 318 26.01 -7.81 14.57
N VAL A 319 25.10 -7.21 13.78
CA VAL A 319 23.96 -7.90 13.17
C VAL A 319 23.79 -7.46 11.74
N VAL A 320 23.50 -8.46 10.90
CA VAL A 320 23.07 -8.31 9.53
C VAL A 320 21.60 -7.88 9.52
N PHE A 321 21.33 -6.60 9.28
CA PHE A 321 20.00 -6.14 8.88
C PHE A 321 19.98 -6.02 7.36
N ILE A 322 19.05 -6.74 6.73
CA ILE A 322 18.68 -6.55 5.34
C ILE A 322 17.37 -5.75 5.39
N SER A 323 17.43 -4.46 5.12
CA SER A 323 16.22 -3.67 4.81
C SER A 323 16.12 -3.52 3.30
N SER A 324 14.96 -3.83 2.74
CA SER A 324 14.59 -3.37 1.41
C SER A 324 14.36 -1.86 1.46
N SER A 325 14.97 -1.14 0.51
CA SER A 325 14.80 0.31 0.32
C SER A 325 13.41 0.66 -0.18
#